data_AF-A0A7V9JWK5-F1
#
_entry.id   AF-A0A7V9JWK5-F1
#
_cell.length_a   1.000
_cell.length_b   1.000
_cell.length_c   1.000
_cell.angle_alpha   90.00
_cell.angle_beta   90.00
_cell.angle_gamma   90.00
#
_symmetry.space_group_name_H-M   'P 1'
#
loop_
_entity.id
_entity.type
_entity.pdbx_description
1 polymer ?
#
loop_
_entity_poly.entity_id
_entity_poly.type
_entity_poly.pdbx_seq_one_letter_code
_entity_poly.pdbx_strand_id
1 'polypeptide(L)'
;SEVETKIKTQASNNGVKVEDYVKTLIKEASDRREQIEKNSEKSFDEILAPVRKGFWESGMSEDEILEFFEEVREEVWQEKQNQK
;
A
#
# COMPACT_ATOMS: atom_id res chain seq x y z
N SER A 1 -21.70 18.46 2.22
CA SER A 1 -21.44 17.82 3.53
C SER A 1 -19.95 17.88 3.85
N GLU A 2 -19.49 17.56 5.08
CA GLU A 2 -18.05 17.49 5.39
C GLU A 2 -17.30 16.54 4.42
N VAL A 3 -17.92 15.40 4.11
CA VAL A 3 -17.42 14.41 3.15
C VAL A 3 -17.25 15.01 1.76
N GLU A 4 -18.26 15.72 1.26
CA GLU A 4 -18.21 16.37 -0.04
C GLU A 4 -17.09 17.42 -0.12
N THR A 5 -16.88 18.20 0.95
CA THR A 5 -15.77 19.16 1.03
C THR A 5 -14.42 18.44 0.95
N LYS A 6 -14.23 17.35 1.70
CA LYS A 6 -13.00 16.55 1.65
C LYS A 6 -12.73 15.98 0.26
N ILE A 7 -13.75 15.45 -0.40
CA ILE A 7 -13.64 14.92 -1.77
C ILE A 7 -13.22 16.03 -2.74
N LYS A 8 -13.84 17.22 -2.67
CA LYS A 8 -13.47 18.36 -3.52
C LYS A 8 -12.02 18.80 -3.30
N THR A 9 -11.60 18.92 -2.04
CA THR A 9 -10.21 19.27 -1.70
C THR A 9 -9.23 18.24 -2.21
N GLN A 10 -9.49 16.94 -2.01
CA GLN A 10 -8.58 15.89 -2.46
C GLN A 10 -8.54 15.75 -3.98
N ALA A 11 -9.67 15.90 -4.67
CA ALA A 11 -9.71 15.96 -6.13
C ALA A 11 -8.86 17.13 -6.66
N SER A 12 -8.99 18.31 -6.05
CA SER A 12 -8.19 19.49 -6.38
C SER A 12 -6.69 19.27 -6.13
N ASN A 13 -6.32 18.70 -4.98
CA ASN A 13 -4.92 18.40 -4.63
C ASN A 13 -4.30 17.40 -5.61
N ASN A 14 -5.10 16.48 -6.14
CA ASN A 14 -4.67 15.47 -7.12
C ASN A 14 -4.80 15.96 -8.57
N GLY A 15 -5.22 17.21 -8.80
CA GLY A 15 -5.35 17.79 -10.14
C GLY A 15 -6.40 17.13 -11.02
N VAL A 16 -7.40 16.47 -10.43
CA VAL A 16 -8.44 15.72 -11.14
C VAL A 16 -9.83 16.30 -10.88
N LYS A 17 -10.78 15.99 -11.76
CA LYS A 17 -12.19 16.33 -11.53
C LYS A 17 -12.75 15.50 -10.38
N VAL A 18 -13.74 16.07 -9.69
CA VAL A 18 -14.41 15.42 -8.55
C VAL A 18 -15.02 14.08 -8.97
N GLU A 19 -15.64 14.02 -10.15
CA GLU A 19 -16.27 12.81 -10.67
C GLU A 19 -15.26 11.69 -10.90
N ASP A 20 -14.10 12.02 -11.45
CA ASP A 20 -13.03 11.07 -11.73
C ASP A 20 -12.36 10.61 -10.42
N TYR A 21 -12.17 11.54 -9.47
CA TYR A 21 -11.67 11.20 -8.14
C TYR A 21 -12.60 10.23 -7.40
N VAL A 22 -13.91 10.47 -7.43
CA VAL A 22 -14.90 9.59 -6.81
C VAL A 22 -14.91 8.20 -7.45
N LYS A 23 -14.81 8.10 -8.78
CA LYS A 23 -14.70 6.81 -9.47
C LYS A 23 -13.47 6.03 -9.02
N THR A 24 -12.33 6.69 -8.89
CA THR A 24 -11.09 6.09 -8.37
C THR A 24 -11.30 5.57 -6.95
N LEU A 25 -11.85 6.39 -6.04
CA LEU A 25 -12.11 5.98 -4.66
C LEU A 25 -13.03 4.76 -4.57
N ILE A 26 -14.09 4.73 -5.39
CA ILE A 26 -15.01 3.58 -5.43
C ILE A 26 -14.29 2.34 -5.94
N LYS A 27 -13.53 2.45 -7.03
CA LYS A 27 -12.75 1.33 -7.57
C LYS A 27 -11.79 0.78 -6.51
N GLU A 28 -11.00 1.64 -5.87
CA GLU A 28 -10.07 1.21 -4.82
C GLU A 28 -10.76 0.59 -3.61
N ALA A 29 -11.94 1.10 -3.22
CA ALA A 29 -12.72 0.51 -2.14
C ALA A 29 -13.24 -0.89 -2.51
N SER A 30 -13.72 -1.06 -3.75
CA SER A 30 -14.14 -2.36 -4.30
C SER A 30 -12.97 -3.34 -4.36
N ASP A 31 -11.84 -2.94 -4.93
CA ASP A 31 -10.64 -3.78 -5.06
C ASP A 31 -10.14 -4.23 -3.67
N ARG A 32 -10.10 -3.31 -2.69
CA ARG A 32 -9.74 -3.63 -1.30
C ARG A 32 -10.69 -4.64 -0.67
N ARG A 33 -12.00 -4.46 -0.87
CA ARG A 33 -13.01 -5.37 -0.32
C ARG A 33 -12.87 -6.77 -0.91
N GLU A 34 -12.70 -6.87 -2.22
CA GLU A 34 -12.49 -8.15 -2.90
C GLU A 34 -11.23 -8.85 -2.38
N GLN A 35 -10.14 -8.11 -2.16
CA GLN A 35 -8.92 -8.67 -1.56
C GLN A 35 -9.13 -9.18 -0.14
N ILE A 36 -9.86 -8.44 0.70
CA ILE A 36 -10.19 -8.88 2.07
C ILE A 36 -11.03 -10.16 2.01
N GLU A 37 -12.04 -10.21 1.16
CA GLU A 37 -12.91 -11.39 0.99
C GLU A 37 -12.11 -12.60 0.46
N LYS A 38 -11.19 -12.39 -0.49
CA LYS A 38 -10.31 -13.46 -1.01
C LYS A 38 -9.31 -13.99 0.03
N ASN A 39 -8.93 -13.15 0.99
CA ASN A 39 -7.94 -13.51 2.00
C ASN A 39 -8.57 -13.89 3.35
N SER A 40 -9.87 -13.69 3.56
CA SER A 40 -10.55 -14.01 4.83
C SER A 40 -10.57 -15.52 5.12
N GLU A 41 -10.49 -16.35 4.07
CA GLU A 41 -10.46 -17.80 4.17
C GLU A 41 -9.03 -18.37 4.27
N LYS A 42 -8.00 -17.53 4.11
CA LYS A 42 -6.59 -17.95 4.11
C LYS A 42 -5.97 -17.79 5.49
N SER A 43 -5.12 -18.75 5.85
CA SER A 43 -4.19 -18.57 6.95
C SER A 43 -3.16 -17.47 6.65
N PHE A 44 -2.56 -16.92 7.71
CA PHE A 44 -1.47 -15.96 7.58
C PHE A 44 -0.30 -16.53 6.76
N ASP A 45 -0.03 -17.82 6.89
CA ASP A 45 0.99 -18.49 6.09
C ASP A 45 0.66 -18.54 4.60
N GLU A 46 -0.59 -18.82 4.22
CA GLU A 46 -0.99 -18.82 2.82
C GLU A 46 -0.95 -17.41 2.21
N ILE A 47 -1.21 -16.38 3.02
CA ILE A 47 -1.08 -14.97 2.61
C ILE A 47 0.38 -14.64 2.33
N LEU A 48 1.32 -15.11 3.16
CA LEU A 48 2.75 -14.83 3.02
C LEU A 48 3.50 -15.76 2.06
N ALA A 49 2.88 -16.87 1.63
CA ALA A 49 3.52 -17.84 0.74
C ALA A 49 4.12 -17.21 -0.54
N PRO A 50 3.45 -16.27 -1.24
CA PRO A 50 4.03 -15.59 -2.40
C PRO A 50 5.26 -14.75 -2.07
N VAL A 51 5.27 -14.09 -0.90
CA VAL A 51 6.40 -13.27 -0.45
C VAL A 51 7.61 -14.15 -0.17
N ARG A 52 7.42 -15.26 0.57
CA ARG A 52 8.49 -16.25 0.84
C ARG A 52 9.05 -16.85 -0.45
N LYS A 53 8.17 -17.14 -1.41
CA LYS A 53 8.58 -17.61 -2.74
C LYS A 53 9.43 -16.55 -3.46
N GLY A 54 9.02 -15.29 -3.45
CA GLY A 54 9.78 -14.20 -4.06
C GLY A 54 11.18 -14.04 -3.47
N PHE A 55 11.32 -14.18 -2.15
CA PHE A 55 12.64 -14.17 -1.48
C PHE A 55 13.49 -15.39 -1.83
N TRP A 56 12.88 -16.58 -1.93
CA TRP A 56 13.62 -17.75 -2.36
C TRP A 56 14.10 -17.62 -3.82
N GLU A 57 13.25 -17.07 -4.70
CA GLU A 57 13.56 -16.84 -6.12
C GLU A 57 14.59 -15.71 -6.33
N SER A 58 14.71 -14.76 -5.40
CA SER A 58 15.74 -13.71 -5.49
C SER A 58 17.15 -14.26 -5.24
N GLY A 59 17.27 -15.42 -4.59
CA GLY A 59 18.55 -16.00 -4.22
C GLY A 59 19.28 -15.23 -3.10
N MET A 60 18.61 -14.24 -2.50
CA MET A 60 19.14 -13.51 -1.35
C MET A 60 19.13 -14.42 -0.11
N SER A 61 20.20 -14.35 0.67
CA SER A 61 20.24 -14.89 2.01
C SER A 61 19.30 -14.11 2.95
N GLU A 62 18.97 -14.72 4.08
CA GLU A 62 18.14 -14.08 5.11
C GLU A 62 18.78 -12.79 5.64
N ASP A 63 20.11 -12.78 5.80
CA ASP A 63 20.86 -11.60 6.24
C ASP A 63 20.78 -10.45 5.21
N GLU A 64 20.90 -10.76 3.91
CA GLU A 64 20.76 -9.75 2.83
C GLU A 64 19.33 -9.18 2.75
N ILE A 65 18.32 -10.01 3.02
CA ILE A 65 16.93 -9.54 3.09
C ILE A 65 16.74 -8.63 4.29
N LEU A 66 17.31 -8.99 5.44
CA LEU A 66 17.25 -8.18 6.65
C LEU A 66 17.91 -6.82 6.44
N GLU A 67 19.13 -6.80 5.90
CA GLU A 67 19.90 -5.59 5.60
C GLU A 67 19.12 -4.66 4.67
N PHE A 68 18.52 -5.21 3.60
CA PHE A 68 17.67 -4.44 2.70
C PHE A 68 16.49 -3.75 3.42
N PHE A 69 15.80 -4.47 4.32
CA PHE A 69 14.68 -3.87 5.07
C PHE A 69 15.13 -2.84 6.10
N GLU A 70 16.32 -3.00 6.68
CA GLU A 70 16.91 -2.02 7.59
C GLU A 70 17.28 -0.73 6.85
N GLU A 71 17.92 -0.84 5.69
CA GLU A 71 18.27 0.30 4.83
C GLU A 71 17.02 1.09 4.42
N VAL A 72 16.02 0.41 3.84
CA VAL A 72 14.76 1.07 3.43
C VAL A 72 14.04 1.72 4.62
N ARG A 73 14.08 1.10 5.81
CA ARG A 73 13.47 1.67 7.01
C ARG A 73 14.17 2.97 7.42
N GLU A 74 15.49 2.98 7.39
CA GLU A 74 16.29 4.15 7.74
C GLU A 74 16.05 5.29 6.74
N GLU A 75 16.04 5.00 5.43
CA GLU A 75 15.72 6.00 4.40
C GLU A 75 14.37 6.66 4.63
N VAL A 76 13.30 5.86 4.85
CA VAL A 76 11.97 6.38 5.13
C VAL A 76 11.93 7.19 6.43
N TRP A 77 12.71 6.81 7.44
CA TRP A 77 12.81 7.58 8.67
C TRP A 77 13.46 8.94 8.43
N GLN A 78 14.56 8.99 7.68
CA GLN A 78 15.26 10.23 7.33
C GLN A 78 14.40 11.17 6.48
N GLU A 79 13.68 10.63 5.47
CA GLU A 79 12.74 11.41 4.67
C GLU A 79 11.67 12.08 5.53
N LYS A 80 11.12 11.35 6.52
CA LYS A 80 10.10 11.90 7.43
C LYS A 80 10.65 12.97 8.38
N GLN A 81 11.94 12.91 8.76
CA GLN A 81 12.56 13.99 9.54
C GLN A 81 12.82 15.22 8.68
N ASN A 82 13.20 15.04 7.42
CA ASN A 82 13.49 16.15 6.49
C ASN A 82 12.24 16.85 5.94
N GLN A 83 11.04 16.27 6.11
CA GLN A 83 9.75 16.86 5.73
C GLN A 83 9.05 17.63 6.89
N LYS A 84 9.71 17.78 8.04
CA LYS A 84 9.27 18.65 9.15
C LYS A 84 9.95 20.02 9.08
#